data_AF-A0A0Y0P726-F1
#
_entry.id   AF-A0A0Y0P726-F1
#
_cell.length_a   1.000
_cell.length_b   1.000
_cell.length_c   1.000
_cell.angle_alpha   90.00
_cell.angle_beta   90.00
_cell.angle_gamma   90.00
#
_symmetry.space_group_name_H-M   'P 1'
#
loop_
_entity.id
_entity.type
_entity.pdbx_description
1 polymer ?
#
loop_
_entity_poly.entity_id
_entity_poly.type
_entity_poly.pdbx_seq_one_letter_code
_entity_poly.pdbx_strand_id
1 'polypeptide(L)'
;MKAAATKTTAFVATAAAIGFTSLFGAVSPANAAPIACISGGTLLDPSGNVCELRLAPGATHTFSPTAEMGKLEALLVAGGGSGAVTTPGYGAGGAGGGGQVTLVGFDSDPAAPVTINAGGPGQPSYVAQGATTTVASAGQNGITDASSSPGRGGASGNGHLGSASGGGGAGAAPDNSYNGGAGQIVSGIAGAGSLFSGDTSCYGGGGASGLPGTPVGVATCGGGSAVEGAGVIDLLAATPNSGGGGAGGGLSTVDSSLRTGASGLVVLRWTIEDVTVSFDRNGYGAGVAPQTFRKGGTAAKPSDPMAAGFVFNGWYTDPTLATPVDFTLPVTASTTFYASWTAIAPVTVTFDTNGRGGSNSTQAVVPGGTATPPVLTEPGYLFDGWFTDAALTTPANFATAITAVTTFYAKWSAVAPATVTVSFNGNGHGAGVAPQTFPKGGTATKPADPTAAGFVFDGWFTDAALTVPADFSAPVSASTTFYAKWSAVAPATVTVSFNGNGHGASVAPVTVAVGGTVAKPADPTAAGFVFDGWFTDAALTVPADFTAPVSASTTFYAKWSAVVKPTPTPTPKPSVAPVPPKTEGPLAKTGAVIDPSAASLALAAIGLGAGLLAVRARRARKTV
;
A
#
# COMPACT_ATOMS: atom_id res chain seq x y z
N MET A 1 31.48 15.89 -1.30
CA MET A 1 31.06 15.09 -0.12
C MET A 1 30.53 13.74 -0.61
N LYS A 2 30.55 12.67 0.21
CA LYS A 2 30.09 11.31 -0.17
C LYS A 2 28.86 10.91 0.65
N ALA A 3 28.18 9.85 0.18
CA ALA A 3 27.17 9.03 0.86
C ALA A 3 25.75 9.60 1.02
N ALA A 4 24.83 9.12 0.16
CA ALA A 4 23.40 8.93 0.44
C ALA A 4 22.81 7.92 -0.56
N ALA A 5 23.10 6.62 -0.41
CA ALA A 5 22.56 5.55 -1.26
C ALA A 5 22.50 4.20 -0.52
N THR A 6 21.65 3.29 -1.01
CA THR A 6 21.39 1.91 -0.52
C THR A 6 20.26 1.80 0.53
N LYS A 7 19.52 0.67 0.45
CA LYS A 7 18.35 0.22 1.25
C LYS A 7 16.98 0.75 0.72
N THR A 8 16.00 -0.09 0.38
CA THR A 8 15.96 -1.58 0.37
C THR A 8 15.08 -2.11 -0.77
N THR A 9 15.41 -3.28 -1.30
CA THR A 9 14.63 -4.00 -2.32
C THR A 9 13.91 -5.22 -1.69
N ALA A 10 12.87 -5.71 -2.38
CA ALA A 10 12.17 -6.98 -2.16
C ALA A 10 11.21 -7.08 -0.96
N PHE A 11 9.92 -6.97 -1.27
CA PHE A 11 9.02 -8.11 -1.04
C PHE A 11 7.99 -8.19 -2.19
N VAL A 12 8.04 -9.25 -2.99
CA VAL A 12 7.07 -9.53 -4.07
C VAL A 12 6.72 -11.01 -4.01
N ALA A 13 5.53 -11.32 -3.48
CA ALA A 13 4.87 -12.61 -3.65
C ALA A 13 3.37 -12.52 -3.31
N THR A 14 2.53 -12.88 -4.27
CA THR A 14 1.18 -13.47 -4.06
C THR A 14 0.12 -12.65 -3.31
N ALA A 15 -0.63 -11.83 -4.06
CA ALA A 15 -2.06 -11.63 -3.85
C ALA A 15 -2.73 -11.32 -5.19
N ALA A 16 -3.20 -12.36 -5.89
CA ALA A 16 -4.03 -12.21 -7.08
C ALA A 16 -5.53 -12.20 -6.71
N ALA A 17 -6.37 -11.74 -7.63
CA ALA A 17 -7.85 -11.76 -7.55
C ALA A 17 -8.52 -10.80 -6.54
N ILE A 18 -8.47 -9.50 -6.83
CA ILE A 18 -9.70 -8.75 -7.11
C ILE A 18 -9.51 -8.03 -8.45
N GLY A 19 -10.48 -8.13 -9.36
CA GLY A 19 -10.36 -7.59 -10.72
C GLY A 19 -10.75 -6.12 -10.82
N PHE A 20 -9.77 -5.23 -10.99
CA PHE A 20 -9.99 -3.85 -11.48
C PHE A 20 -9.00 -3.51 -12.60
N THR A 21 -9.09 -4.25 -13.72
CA THR A 21 -8.43 -3.90 -14.98
C THR A 21 -9.17 -2.79 -15.70
N SER A 22 -9.33 -1.62 -15.05
CA SER A 22 -9.60 -0.37 -15.78
C SER A 22 -8.35 -0.02 -16.55
N LEU A 23 -8.42 -0.14 -17.88
CA LEU A 23 -7.30 0.07 -18.81
C LEU A 23 -6.52 1.35 -18.48
N PHE A 24 -5.20 1.29 -18.64
CA PHE A 24 -4.43 2.48 -19.04
C PHE A 24 -4.81 2.86 -20.48
N GLY A 25 -6.04 3.31 -20.65
CA GLY A 25 -6.51 4.04 -21.81
C GLY A 25 -5.91 5.44 -21.81
N ALA A 26 -4.58 5.51 -21.89
CA ALA A 26 -3.88 6.71 -22.32
C ALA A 26 -4.18 6.91 -23.81
N VAL A 27 -5.42 7.31 -24.10
CA VAL A 27 -5.82 7.81 -25.41
C VAL A 27 -4.90 8.99 -25.67
N SER A 28 -3.92 8.80 -26.54
CA SER A 28 -3.04 9.88 -26.97
C SER A 28 -3.93 11.03 -27.44
N PRO A 29 -3.68 12.29 -27.01
CA PRO A 29 -4.54 13.41 -27.36
C PRO A 29 -4.69 13.40 -28.88
N ALA A 30 -5.93 13.22 -29.34
CA ALA A 30 -6.22 12.71 -30.68
C ALA A 30 -5.43 13.50 -31.72
N ASN A 31 -4.50 12.81 -32.40
CA ASN A 31 -3.39 13.46 -33.11
C ASN A 31 -3.87 14.71 -33.84
N ALA A 32 -3.37 15.88 -33.40
CA ALA A 32 -3.62 17.13 -34.10
C ALA A 32 -3.30 16.89 -35.58
N ALA A 33 -4.32 17.05 -36.44
CA ALA A 33 -4.19 16.69 -37.84
C ALA A 33 -2.97 17.44 -38.43
N PRO A 34 -2.15 16.79 -39.27
CA PRO A 34 -0.94 17.40 -39.79
C PRO A 34 -1.31 18.74 -40.41
N ILE A 35 -0.71 19.82 -39.91
CA ILE A 35 -1.19 21.17 -40.17
C ILE A 35 -1.21 21.39 -41.68
N ALA A 36 -2.40 21.71 -42.19
CA ALA A 36 -2.65 21.92 -43.59
C ALA A 36 -3.28 23.30 -43.78
N CYS A 37 -2.82 24.02 -44.80
CA CYS A 37 -3.46 25.26 -45.17
C CYS A 37 -4.77 24.97 -45.91
N ILE A 38 -5.83 25.65 -45.47
CA ILE A 38 -7.09 25.74 -46.23
C ILE A 38 -6.87 26.32 -47.63
N SER A 39 -7.88 26.17 -48.50
CA SER A 39 -7.94 26.85 -49.81
C SER A 39 -6.72 26.62 -50.72
N GLY A 40 -6.03 25.49 -50.59
CA GLY A 40 -4.89 25.10 -51.42
C GLY A 40 -3.57 25.83 -51.09
N GLY A 41 -3.48 26.49 -49.94
CA GLY A 41 -2.24 27.14 -49.50
C GLY A 41 -1.10 26.16 -49.17
N THR A 42 0.10 26.70 -48.98
CA THR A 42 1.30 25.99 -48.51
C THR A 42 1.79 26.64 -47.21
N LEU A 43 2.25 25.84 -46.24
CA LEU A 43 2.87 26.38 -45.02
C LEU A 43 4.24 26.97 -45.33
N LEU A 44 4.53 28.15 -44.76
CA LEU A 44 5.82 28.82 -44.96
C LEU A 44 6.88 28.48 -43.92
N ASP A 45 6.49 28.13 -42.70
CA ASP A 45 7.40 28.07 -41.57
C ASP A 45 7.32 26.76 -40.75
N PRO A 46 8.41 26.33 -40.10
CA PRO A 46 8.39 25.20 -39.16
C PRO A 46 7.51 25.44 -37.93
N SER A 47 7.15 26.71 -37.64
CA SER A 47 6.19 27.08 -36.59
C SER A 47 4.75 26.71 -36.94
N GLY A 48 4.46 26.43 -38.23
CA GLY A 48 3.18 25.88 -38.69
C GLY A 48 2.00 26.84 -38.67
N ASN A 49 2.23 28.15 -38.56
CA ASN A 49 1.15 29.12 -38.34
C ASN A 49 1.00 30.20 -39.42
N VAL A 50 1.90 30.27 -40.40
CA VAL A 50 1.72 31.11 -41.60
C VAL A 50 1.52 30.26 -42.86
N CYS A 51 0.40 30.52 -43.55
CA CYS A 51 0.05 29.92 -44.83
C CYS A 51 0.21 30.92 -45.97
N GLU A 52 0.60 30.44 -47.15
CA GLU A 52 0.72 31.24 -48.38
C GLU A 52 -0.03 30.60 -49.54
N LEU A 53 -0.73 31.42 -50.35
CA LEU A 53 -1.29 30.99 -51.64
C LEU A 53 -0.77 31.92 -52.74
N ARG A 54 -0.17 31.33 -53.78
CA ARG A 54 0.34 32.04 -54.96
C ARG A 54 -0.61 31.84 -56.13
N LEU A 55 -1.01 32.93 -56.78
CA LEU A 55 -1.95 32.89 -57.90
C LEU A 55 -1.24 33.09 -59.23
N ALA A 56 -1.49 32.18 -60.16
CA ALA A 56 -0.96 32.24 -61.52
C ALA A 56 -1.64 33.37 -62.33
N PRO A 57 -0.96 33.94 -63.35
CA PRO A 57 -1.45 35.13 -64.04
C PRO A 57 -2.62 34.83 -64.98
N GLY A 58 -3.45 35.85 -65.24
CA GLY A 58 -4.59 35.77 -66.15
C GLY A 58 -5.84 35.11 -65.56
N ALA A 59 -5.77 34.63 -64.31
CA ALA A 59 -6.90 34.05 -63.59
C ALA A 59 -7.47 35.03 -62.55
N THR A 60 -8.80 35.04 -62.43
CA THR A 60 -9.50 35.58 -61.25
C THR A 60 -9.81 34.44 -60.30
N HIS A 61 -9.44 34.60 -59.02
CA HIS A 61 -9.64 33.62 -57.96
C HIS A 61 -10.46 34.24 -56.82
N THR A 62 -11.41 33.50 -56.28
CA THR A 62 -12.16 33.92 -55.08
C THR A 62 -11.59 33.17 -53.88
N PHE A 63 -10.95 33.91 -52.97
CA PHE A 63 -10.48 33.37 -51.69
C PHE A 63 -11.53 33.67 -50.62
N SER A 64 -12.20 32.63 -50.13
CA SER A 64 -13.07 32.71 -48.95
C SER A 64 -12.21 32.48 -47.70
N PRO A 65 -12.00 33.48 -46.84
CA PRO A 65 -11.29 33.29 -45.59
C PRO A 65 -12.23 32.65 -44.54
N THR A 66 -11.68 32.14 -43.44
CA THR A 66 -12.41 31.34 -42.44
C THR A 66 -12.27 31.90 -41.03
N ALA A 67 -13.16 31.47 -40.13
CA ALA A 67 -13.10 31.82 -38.70
C ALA A 67 -11.82 31.33 -37.97
N GLU A 68 -11.04 30.44 -38.60
CA GLU A 68 -9.76 29.93 -38.09
C GLU A 68 -8.62 30.94 -38.26
N MET A 69 -8.81 31.95 -39.11
CA MET A 69 -7.79 32.92 -39.49
C MET A 69 -7.66 34.05 -38.45
N GLY A 70 -6.42 34.44 -38.15
CA GLY A 70 -6.12 35.58 -37.28
C GLY A 70 -5.92 36.88 -38.07
N LYS A 71 -5.12 36.80 -39.15
CA LYS A 71 -4.76 37.93 -40.01
C LYS A 71 -4.60 37.47 -41.46
N LEU A 72 -4.97 38.32 -42.42
CA LEU A 72 -4.79 38.13 -43.86
C LEU A 72 -4.10 39.36 -44.48
N GLU A 73 -3.14 39.12 -45.37
CA GLU A 73 -2.50 40.15 -46.20
C GLU A 73 -2.32 39.64 -47.64
N ALA A 74 -2.39 40.54 -48.62
CA ALA A 74 -2.13 40.26 -50.02
C ALA A 74 -1.03 41.18 -50.57
N LEU A 75 -0.02 40.59 -51.20
CA LEU A 75 1.00 41.29 -51.96
C LEU A 75 0.67 41.19 -53.46
N LEU A 76 0.34 42.34 -54.05
CA LEU A 76 -0.02 42.49 -55.45
C LEU A 76 1.21 42.97 -56.23
N VAL A 77 1.51 42.29 -57.34
CA VAL A 77 2.45 42.74 -58.37
C VAL A 77 1.70 42.76 -59.70
N ALA A 78 1.61 43.94 -60.33
CA ALA A 78 0.93 44.11 -61.60
C ALA A 78 1.75 43.59 -62.79
N GLY A 79 1.08 43.34 -63.91
CA GLY A 79 1.77 43.04 -65.17
C GLY A 79 2.59 44.23 -65.68
N GLY A 80 3.72 43.94 -66.31
CA GLY A 80 4.56 44.92 -67.00
C GLY A 80 4.03 45.26 -68.39
N GLY A 81 4.41 46.42 -68.90
CA GLY A 81 4.02 46.86 -70.25
C GLY A 81 4.77 46.10 -71.36
N SER A 82 4.17 46.03 -72.55
CA SER A 82 4.82 45.47 -73.74
C SER A 82 5.83 46.43 -74.38
N GLY A 83 6.84 45.89 -75.07
CA GLY A 83 7.76 46.68 -75.89
C GLY A 83 7.18 47.05 -77.27
N ALA A 84 7.57 48.20 -77.83
CA ALA A 84 7.01 48.72 -79.08
C ALA A 84 8.06 49.00 -80.17
N VAL A 85 7.66 48.73 -81.42
CA VAL A 85 8.34 49.09 -82.67
C VAL A 85 7.26 49.38 -83.71
N THR A 86 7.20 50.59 -84.27
CA THR A 86 6.17 51.00 -85.26
C THR A 86 6.69 51.15 -86.69
N THR A 87 8.01 51.21 -86.90
CA THR A 87 8.62 51.45 -88.22
C THR A 87 9.70 50.41 -88.57
N PRO A 88 9.49 49.56 -89.60
CA PRO A 88 10.54 48.69 -90.12
C PRO A 88 11.71 49.53 -90.70
N GLY A 89 12.91 49.35 -90.15
CA GLY A 89 14.16 49.87 -90.72
C GLY A 89 14.80 51.05 -89.96
N TYR A 90 14.04 51.85 -89.20
CA TYR A 90 14.59 52.93 -88.36
C TYR A 90 13.79 53.09 -87.06
N GLY A 91 14.50 53.25 -85.94
CA GLY A 91 13.94 53.48 -84.60
C GLY A 91 14.55 52.54 -83.55
N ALA A 92 14.85 53.06 -82.37
CA ALA A 92 15.17 52.24 -81.20
C ALA A 92 13.85 51.73 -80.56
N GLY A 93 13.82 50.46 -80.14
CA GLY A 93 12.63 49.87 -79.54
C GLY A 93 12.33 50.48 -78.16
N GLY A 94 11.09 50.91 -77.95
CA GLY A 94 10.64 51.43 -76.66
C GLY A 94 10.37 50.28 -75.68
N ALA A 95 11.10 50.24 -74.57
CA ALA A 95 10.86 49.27 -73.50
C ALA A 95 9.55 49.58 -72.76
N GLY A 96 8.80 48.54 -72.37
CA GLY A 96 7.62 48.68 -71.51
C GLY A 96 8.02 48.82 -70.04
N GLY A 97 7.33 49.71 -69.32
CA GLY A 97 7.57 49.99 -67.90
C GLY A 97 7.17 48.85 -66.98
N GLY A 98 7.73 48.83 -65.77
CA GLY A 98 7.37 47.86 -64.73
C GLY A 98 5.95 48.07 -64.19
N GLY A 99 5.32 46.99 -63.75
CA GLY A 99 4.05 47.04 -63.01
C GLY A 99 4.22 47.58 -61.58
N GLN A 100 3.15 48.14 -61.02
CA GLN A 100 3.11 48.55 -59.61
C GLN A 100 3.21 47.33 -58.67
N VAL A 101 3.85 47.53 -57.52
CA VAL A 101 3.84 46.60 -56.37
C VAL A 101 3.04 47.26 -55.25
N THR A 102 2.15 46.53 -54.56
CA THR A 102 1.31 47.07 -53.49
C THR A 102 0.95 45.98 -52.49
N LEU A 103 1.07 46.30 -51.20
CA LEU A 103 0.65 45.43 -50.09
C LEU A 103 -0.73 45.87 -49.58
N VAL A 104 -1.61 44.91 -49.31
CA VAL A 104 -2.96 45.15 -48.79
C VAL A 104 -3.17 44.30 -47.54
N GLY A 105 -3.44 44.96 -46.41
CA GLY A 105 -3.97 44.32 -45.21
C GLY A 105 -5.49 44.23 -45.26
N PHE A 106 -6.05 43.16 -44.70
CA PHE A 106 -7.49 42.99 -44.53
C PHE A 106 -7.82 43.09 -43.04
N ASP A 107 -8.31 44.25 -42.62
CA ASP A 107 -8.59 44.52 -41.21
C ASP A 107 -9.89 43.85 -40.74
N SER A 108 -9.74 43.04 -39.69
CA SER A 108 -10.76 42.51 -38.75
C SER A 108 -12.01 41.77 -39.25
N ASP A 109 -12.37 41.76 -40.54
CA ASP A 109 -13.42 40.89 -41.09
C ASP A 109 -12.89 39.88 -42.14
N PRO A 110 -12.41 38.70 -41.69
CA PRO A 110 -12.06 37.58 -42.55
C PRO A 110 -13.28 36.73 -42.98
N ALA A 111 -14.54 37.11 -42.70
CA ALA A 111 -15.69 36.33 -43.17
C ALA A 111 -16.11 36.67 -44.62
N ALA A 112 -15.82 37.89 -45.09
CA ALA A 112 -16.19 38.33 -46.43
C ALA A 112 -15.21 37.81 -47.51
N PRO A 113 -15.69 37.10 -48.56
CA PRO A 113 -14.83 36.59 -49.64
C PRO A 113 -14.07 37.69 -50.39
N VAL A 114 -12.80 37.43 -50.67
CA VAL A 114 -11.92 38.32 -51.43
C VAL A 114 -11.81 37.83 -52.87
N THR A 115 -12.21 38.66 -53.83
CA THR A 115 -11.99 38.42 -55.26
C THR A 115 -10.62 38.98 -55.65
N ILE A 116 -9.80 38.17 -56.32
CA ILE A 116 -8.39 38.46 -56.59
C ILE A 116 -8.11 38.24 -58.07
N ASN A 117 -7.38 39.13 -58.71
CA ASN A 117 -6.89 38.94 -60.07
C ASN A 117 -5.38 39.18 -60.12
N ALA A 118 -4.63 38.22 -60.66
CA ALA A 118 -3.24 38.39 -61.04
C ALA A 118 -3.21 38.79 -62.52
N GLY A 119 -2.84 40.04 -62.81
CA GLY A 119 -2.90 40.60 -64.16
C GLY A 119 -2.03 39.84 -65.15
N GLY A 120 -2.52 39.62 -66.37
CA GLY A 120 -1.67 39.21 -67.50
C GLY A 120 -0.71 40.33 -67.96
N PRO A 121 0.05 40.12 -69.04
CA PRO A 121 0.90 41.15 -69.65
C PRO A 121 0.12 42.45 -69.93
N GLY A 122 0.64 43.57 -69.44
CA GLY A 122 0.00 44.89 -69.56
C GLY A 122 -1.34 45.04 -68.82
N GLN A 123 -1.69 44.14 -67.91
CA GLN A 123 -2.92 44.21 -67.10
C GLN A 123 -2.63 44.49 -65.62
N PRO A 124 -3.52 45.22 -64.92
CA PRO A 124 -3.39 45.46 -63.49
C PRO A 124 -3.64 44.17 -62.69
N SER A 125 -3.05 44.07 -61.50
CA SER A 125 -3.45 43.08 -60.49
C SER A 125 -4.33 43.76 -59.46
N TYR A 126 -5.36 43.10 -58.94
CA TYR A 126 -6.25 43.70 -57.93
C TYR A 126 -6.77 42.71 -56.90
N VAL A 127 -7.18 43.25 -55.75
CA VAL A 127 -7.97 42.54 -54.72
C VAL A 127 -9.22 43.36 -54.41
N ALA A 128 -10.35 42.68 -54.25
CA ALA A 128 -11.64 43.29 -53.95
C ALA A 128 -12.36 42.53 -52.83
N GLN A 129 -12.85 43.25 -51.82
CA GLN A 129 -13.63 42.71 -50.71
C GLN A 129 -14.84 43.62 -50.48
N GLY A 130 -16.06 43.07 -50.64
CA GLY A 130 -17.29 43.86 -50.63
C GLY A 130 -17.28 44.96 -51.71
N ALA A 131 -17.41 46.22 -51.30
CA ALA A 131 -17.36 47.38 -52.20
C ALA A 131 -15.93 47.96 -52.38
N THR A 132 -14.96 47.52 -51.59
CA THR A 132 -13.58 48.04 -51.62
C THR A 132 -12.76 47.26 -52.66
N THR A 133 -12.08 47.95 -53.56
CA THR A 133 -11.13 47.35 -54.51
C THR A 133 -9.80 48.11 -54.47
N THR A 134 -8.71 47.39 -54.25
CA THR A 134 -7.34 47.93 -54.30
C THR A 134 -6.63 47.38 -55.52
N VAL A 135 -6.08 48.27 -56.35
CA VAL A 135 -5.49 47.96 -57.65
C VAL A 135 -4.00 48.31 -57.65
N ALA A 136 -3.18 47.35 -58.07
CA ALA A 136 -1.81 47.61 -58.52
C ALA A 136 -1.84 47.85 -60.04
N SER A 137 -1.48 49.06 -60.45
CA SER A 137 -1.54 49.54 -61.84
C SER A 137 -0.55 48.80 -62.75
N ALA A 138 -1.01 48.48 -63.97
CA ALA A 138 -0.16 47.89 -65.01
C ALA A 138 1.01 48.80 -65.39
N GLY A 139 2.12 48.18 -65.82
CA GLY A 139 3.21 48.89 -66.46
C GLY A 139 2.79 49.45 -67.82
N GLN A 140 3.17 50.69 -68.11
CA GLN A 140 2.86 51.34 -69.38
C GLN A 140 3.60 50.68 -70.54
N ASN A 141 2.93 50.49 -71.67
CA ASN A 141 3.56 50.01 -72.90
C ASN A 141 4.59 51.03 -73.41
N GLY A 142 5.67 50.55 -74.02
CA GLY A 142 6.66 51.42 -74.66
C GLY A 142 6.03 52.26 -75.77
N ILE A 143 6.45 53.52 -75.89
CA ILE A 143 6.01 54.43 -76.97
C ILE A 143 7.23 54.84 -77.78
N THR A 144 7.15 54.67 -79.11
CA THR A 144 8.16 55.14 -80.07
C THR A 144 7.57 56.26 -80.91
N ASP A 145 7.93 57.51 -80.59
CA ASP A 145 7.65 58.65 -81.46
C ASP A 145 8.57 58.65 -82.68
N ALA A 146 8.03 58.99 -83.84
CA ALA A 146 8.77 59.16 -85.09
C ALA A 146 9.41 60.57 -85.21
N SER A 147 9.05 61.54 -84.36
CA SER A 147 9.51 62.93 -84.44
C SER A 147 10.92 63.17 -83.87
N SER A 148 11.93 62.77 -84.64
CA SER A 148 13.30 63.35 -84.62
C SER A 148 13.96 63.63 -83.26
N SER A 149 13.86 62.72 -82.29
CA SER A 149 14.81 62.58 -81.17
C SER A 149 14.69 61.18 -80.57
N PRO A 150 15.77 60.62 -79.97
CA PRO A 150 15.66 59.38 -79.20
C PRO A 150 14.91 59.65 -77.90
N GLY A 151 13.58 59.63 -77.98
CA GLY A 151 12.66 59.76 -76.85
C GLY A 151 13.01 58.73 -75.79
N ARG A 152 13.30 59.19 -74.57
CA ARG A 152 13.70 58.31 -73.47
C ARG A 152 12.49 57.57 -72.94
N GLY A 153 12.19 56.42 -73.56
CA GLY A 153 11.30 55.42 -72.97
C GLY A 153 11.81 55.08 -71.57
N GLY A 154 11.09 55.54 -70.54
CA GLY A 154 11.54 55.53 -69.16
C GLY A 154 11.53 54.12 -68.56
N ALA A 155 12.58 53.35 -68.82
CA ALA A 155 12.83 52.11 -68.08
C ALA A 155 13.01 52.45 -66.59
N SER A 156 12.02 52.07 -65.77
CA SER A 156 11.93 52.37 -64.35
C SER A 156 12.85 51.49 -63.48
N GLY A 157 14.11 51.33 -63.92
CA GLY A 157 15.13 50.54 -63.23
C GLY A 157 15.90 51.36 -62.19
N ASN A 158 15.81 50.97 -60.92
CA ASN A 158 16.65 51.54 -59.86
C ASN A 158 18.04 50.87 -59.88
N GLY A 159 18.91 51.32 -60.78
CA GLY A 159 20.22 50.71 -61.03
C GLY A 159 21.19 50.90 -59.86
N HIS A 160 21.51 49.83 -59.14
CA HIS A 160 22.48 49.87 -58.06
C HIS A 160 23.93 49.88 -58.61
N LEU A 161 24.58 51.04 -58.51
CA LEU A 161 26.01 51.34 -58.67
C LEU A 161 26.91 50.22 -59.27
N GLY A 162 27.06 50.21 -60.59
CA GLY A 162 28.06 49.38 -61.28
C GLY A 162 28.29 49.79 -62.73
N SER A 163 29.53 50.17 -63.08
CA SER A 163 30.04 50.44 -64.44
C SER A 163 29.40 51.63 -65.21
N ALA A 164 30.21 52.65 -65.51
CA ALA A 164 29.77 53.87 -66.19
C ALA A 164 29.98 53.81 -67.72
N SER A 165 28.98 53.35 -68.47
CA SER A 165 28.86 53.64 -69.91
C SER A 165 27.43 53.40 -70.44
N GLY A 166 26.69 54.49 -70.69
CA GLY A 166 25.50 54.48 -71.55
C GLY A 166 24.20 53.95 -70.93
N GLY A 167 23.51 54.77 -70.13
CA GLY A 167 22.15 54.51 -69.66
C GLY A 167 21.39 55.82 -69.39
N GLY A 168 20.11 55.89 -69.79
CA GLY A 168 19.28 57.06 -69.58
C GLY A 168 18.78 57.15 -68.14
N GLY A 169 19.05 58.27 -67.45
CA GLY A 169 18.54 58.51 -66.09
C GLY A 169 17.01 58.65 -66.05
N ALA A 170 16.45 58.41 -64.85
CA ALA A 170 15.02 58.48 -64.59
C ALA A 170 14.43 59.86 -64.93
N GLY A 171 13.49 59.89 -65.89
CA GLY A 171 12.58 61.00 -66.09
C GLY A 171 11.30 60.72 -65.30
N ALA A 172 11.00 61.56 -64.29
CA ALA A 172 9.67 61.57 -63.70
C ALA A 172 8.66 62.09 -64.73
N ALA A 173 7.44 61.57 -64.71
CA ALA A 173 6.35 62.14 -65.48
C ALA A 173 6.03 63.57 -64.95
N PRO A 174 5.66 64.53 -65.82
CA PRO A 174 5.28 65.88 -65.39
C PRO A 174 3.84 65.97 -64.84
N ASP A 175 3.08 64.86 -64.85
CA ASP A 175 1.87 64.71 -64.03
C ASP A 175 2.13 63.75 -62.86
N ASN A 176 1.49 64.03 -61.73
CA ASN A 176 1.68 63.30 -60.48
C ASN A 176 0.79 62.04 -60.37
N SER A 177 0.26 61.52 -61.48
CA SER A 177 -0.77 60.47 -61.50
C SER A 177 -0.33 59.13 -62.13
N TYR A 178 0.62 59.11 -63.08
CA TYR A 178 0.97 57.87 -63.79
C TYR A 178 2.48 57.59 -63.93
N ASN A 179 3.13 57.19 -62.84
CA ASN A 179 4.50 56.65 -62.88
C ASN A 179 4.51 55.16 -63.25
N GLY A 180 5.21 54.81 -64.34
CA GLY A 180 5.61 53.43 -64.61
C GLY A 180 6.51 52.89 -63.49
N GLY A 181 6.23 51.68 -63.01
CA GLY A 181 6.66 51.23 -61.68
C GLY A 181 8.18 51.09 -61.53
N ALA A 182 8.79 51.97 -60.73
CA ALA A 182 10.03 51.65 -60.06
C ALA A 182 9.73 50.59 -58.99
N GLY A 183 10.28 49.38 -59.13
CA GLY A 183 9.92 48.25 -58.26
C GLY A 183 10.18 48.53 -56.79
N GLN A 184 9.20 48.21 -55.95
CA GLN A 184 9.19 48.54 -54.52
C GLN A 184 9.82 47.42 -53.69
N ILE A 185 10.67 47.76 -52.74
CA ILE A 185 11.19 46.80 -51.77
C ILE A 185 10.04 46.43 -50.82
N VAL A 186 9.70 45.15 -50.68
CA VAL A 186 8.53 44.71 -49.89
C VAL A 186 8.68 45.11 -48.43
N SER A 187 9.85 44.90 -47.84
CA SER A 187 10.22 45.38 -46.50
C SER A 187 10.26 46.92 -46.34
N GLY A 188 10.09 47.69 -47.42
CA GLY A 188 9.88 49.14 -47.39
C GLY A 188 8.41 49.58 -47.39
N ILE A 189 7.48 48.67 -47.72
CA ILE A 189 6.02 48.90 -47.69
C ILE A 189 5.30 48.02 -46.65
N ALA A 190 5.95 46.95 -46.18
CA ALA A 190 5.48 46.09 -45.10
C ALA A 190 5.62 46.80 -43.74
N GLY A 191 4.48 47.14 -43.13
CA GLY A 191 4.43 47.70 -41.78
C GLY A 191 4.87 46.71 -40.71
N ALA A 192 5.16 47.22 -39.51
CA ALA A 192 5.50 46.37 -38.35
C ALA A 192 4.37 45.35 -38.06
N GLY A 193 4.71 44.07 -37.99
CA GLY A 193 3.73 42.98 -37.83
C GLY A 193 3.03 42.54 -39.13
N SER A 194 3.52 42.97 -40.31
CA SER A 194 3.12 42.39 -41.60
C SER A 194 3.59 40.94 -41.74
N LEU A 195 2.81 40.13 -42.46
CA LEU A 195 3.15 38.75 -42.83
C LEU A 195 4.19 38.68 -43.97
N PHE A 196 4.49 39.83 -44.59
CA PHE A 196 5.57 40.04 -45.56
C PHE A 196 6.76 40.80 -44.93
N SER A 197 6.76 40.97 -43.60
CA SER A 197 7.85 41.61 -42.85
C SER A 197 9.13 40.75 -42.89
N GLY A 198 10.11 41.19 -43.67
CA GLY A 198 11.39 40.50 -43.86
C GLY A 198 11.58 39.90 -45.26
N ASP A 199 10.54 39.88 -46.10
CA ASP A 199 10.71 39.53 -47.52
C ASP A 199 11.59 40.57 -48.25
N THR A 200 12.29 40.11 -49.28
CA THR A 200 13.16 40.97 -50.11
C THR A 200 12.38 41.68 -51.22
N SER A 201 13.07 42.29 -52.17
CA SER A 201 12.46 43.11 -53.22
C SER A 201 11.57 42.29 -54.18
N CYS A 202 10.33 42.75 -54.36
CA CYS A 202 9.51 42.36 -55.50
C CYS A 202 9.64 43.42 -56.60
N TYR A 203 9.62 42.99 -57.85
CA TYR A 203 9.64 43.91 -58.98
C TYR A 203 8.53 43.51 -59.96
N GLY A 204 7.67 44.48 -60.32
CA GLY A 204 6.88 44.35 -61.54
C GLY A 204 7.84 44.26 -62.72
N GLY A 205 7.83 43.12 -63.43
CA GLY A 205 8.78 42.85 -64.50
C GLY A 205 8.66 43.86 -65.65
N GLY A 206 9.78 44.14 -66.33
CA GLY A 206 9.78 44.98 -67.53
C GLY A 206 9.53 44.17 -68.80
N GLY A 207 9.05 44.84 -69.86
CA GLY A 207 8.91 44.20 -71.18
C GLY A 207 10.27 43.84 -71.80
N ALA A 208 10.31 42.74 -72.55
CA ALA A 208 11.51 42.29 -73.25
C ALA A 208 11.96 43.27 -74.35
N SER A 209 13.28 43.33 -74.60
CA SER A 209 13.90 44.15 -75.64
C SER A 209 13.81 43.54 -77.06
N GLY A 210 13.16 42.37 -77.21
CA GLY A 210 12.90 41.74 -78.51
C GLY A 210 14.10 41.02 -79.13
N LEU A 211 15.17 40.74 -78.38
CA LEU A 211 16.31 39.98 -78.89
C LEU A 211 16.02 38.47 -78.80
N PRO A 212 16.34 37.66 -79.85
CA PRO A 212 16.26 36.21 -79.76
C PRO A 212 17.15 35.69 -78.62
N GLY A 213 16.55 35.04 -77.62
CA GLY A 213 17.24 34.50 -76.45
C GLY A 213 17.34 35.43 -75.24
N THR A 214 16.84 36.69 -75.28
CA THR A 214 16.64 37.45 -74.03
C THR A 214 15.34 37.00 -73.35
N PRO A 215 15.36 36.65 -72.05
CA PRO A 215 14.14 36.35 -71.31
C PRO A 215 13.17 37.53 -71.29
N VAL A 216 11.87 37.24 -71.30
CA VAL A 216 10.86 38.19 -70.81
C VAL A 216 11.10 38.39 -69.32
N GLY A 217 11.13 39.63 -68.85
CA GLY A 217 11.26 39.93 -67.43
C GLY A 217 10.03 39.43 -66.69
N VAL A 218 10.13 38.29 -66.01
CA VAL A 218 9.05 37.77 -65.16
C VAL A 218 8.86 38.73 -63.97
N ALA A 219 7.63 38.99 -63.55
CA ALA A 219 7.40 39.69 -62.29
C ALA A 219 7.83 38.77 -61.13
N THR A 220 8.95 39.11 -60.50
CA THR A 220 9.61 38.26 -59.51
C THR A 220 9.57 38.87 -58.12
N CYS A 221 9.37 38.00 -57.14
CA CYS A 221 9.43 38.28 -55.71
C CYS A 221 10.51 37.38 -55.13
N GLY A 222 11.70 37.94 -54.97
CA GLY A 222 12.91 37.18 -54.64
C GLY A 222 13.40 36.22 -55.74
N GLY A 223 14.51 35.55 -55.43
CA GLY A 223 15.46 34.99 -56.38
C GLY A 223 15.12 33.58 -56.84
N GLY A 224 14.42 33.48 -57.96
CA GLY A 224 14.35 32.27 -58.77
C GLY A 224 14.53 32.61 -60.24
N SER A 225 15.60 32.13 -60.88
CA SER A 225 15.63 32.07 -62.35
C SER A 225 14.59 31.03 -62.77
N ALA A 226 13.65 31.41 -63.63
CA ALA A 226 12.61 30.52 -64.13
C ALA A 226 13.19 29.50 -65.15
N VAL A 227 13.96 28.54 -64.63
CA VAL A 227 14.20 27.27 -65.31
C VAL A 227 12.88 26.51 -65.29
N GLU A 228 12.31 26.24 -66.47
CA GLU A 228 11.04 25.52 -66.57
C GLU A 228 11.11 24.18 -65.83
N GLY A 229 10.21 24.00 -64.86
CA GLY A 229 10.11 22.78 -64.02
C GLY A 229 10.44 22.95 -62.54
N ALA A 230 11.12 24.02 -62.11
CA ALA A 230 11.44 24.26 -60.70
C ALA A 230 10.39 25.17 -60.01
N GLY A 231 9.32 24.59 -59.48
CA GLY A 231 8.15 25.30 -58.93
C GLY A 231 8.34 26.05 -57.59
N VAL A 232 9.53 26.58 -57.28
CA VAL A 232 9.80 27.30 -56.02
C VAL A 232 10.48 28.64 -56.32
N ILE A 233 9.77 29.74 -56.03
CA ILE A 233 10.34 31.09 -55.99
C ILE A 233 10.63 31.43 -54.52
N ASP A 234 11.87 31.78 -54.18
CA ASP A 234 12.28 32.13 -52.82
C ASP A 234 12.25 33.67 -52.60
N LEU A 235 11.31 34.15 -51.78
CA LEU A 235 11.15 35.59 -51.48
C LEU A 235 12.33 36.17 -50.66
N LEU A 236 13.24 35.35 -50.14
CA LEU A 236 14.35 35.78 -49.27
C LEU A 236 15.66 36.07 -50.01
N ALA A 237 15.76 35.73 -51.30
CA ALA A 237 16.96 35.93 -52.11
C ALA A 237 16.88 37.19 -52.99
N ALA A 238 17.69 38.20 -52.72
CA ALA A 238 17.71 39.42 -53.56
C ALA A 238 18.49 39.20 -54.87
N THR A 239 17.82 39.34 -56.02
CA THR A 239 18.45 39.35 -57.36
C THR A 239 18.13 40.65 -58.11
N PRO A 240 19.08 41.23 -58.89
CA PRO A 240 18.78 42.40 -59.70
C PRO A 240 17.78 42.06 -60.82
N ASN A 241 16.55 42.58 -60.75
CA ASN A 241 15.69 42.63 -61.93
C ASN A 241 16.31 43.60 -62.95
N SER A 242 16.62 43.10 -64.15
CA SER A 242 16.99 43.93 -65.29
C SER A 242 15.78 44.68 -65.83
N GLY A 243 15.41 45.77 -65.16
CA GLY A 243 14.49 46.78 -65.71
C GLY A 243 14.95 47.17 -67.12
N GLY A 244 14.05 47.05 -68.09
CA GLY A 244 14.37 46.74 -69.48
C GLY A 244 15.56 47.51 -70.07
N GLY A 245 16.66 46.79 -70.33
CA GLY A 245 17.81 47.34 -71.03
C GLY A 245 17.43 47.80 -72.44
N GLY A 246 17.56 49.11 -72.71
CA GLY A 246 17.12 49.72 -73.97
C GLY A 246 17.80 49.09 -75.19
N ALA A 247 17.02 48.79 -76.22
CA ALA A 247 17.49 48.11 -77.43
C ALA A 247 18.36 49.02 -78.31
N GLY A 248 19.65 49.11 -77.98
CA GLY A 248 20.69 49.78 -78.78
C GLY A 248 21.10 49.00 -80.04
N GLY A 249 20.13 48.49 -80.82
CA GLY A 249 20.39 47.69 -82.01
C GLY A 249 19.19 47.66 -82.96
N GLY A 250 19.40 48.10 -84.20
CA GLY A 250 18.36 48.08 -85.24
C GLY A 250 18.19 46.69 -85.84
N LEU A 251 17.12 45.99 -85.48
CA LEU A 251 16.76 44.67 -86.01
C LEU A 251 15.30 44.68 -86.51
N SER A 252 15.11 44.42 -87.80
CA SER A 252 13.83 44.53 -88.50
C SER A 252 12.98 43.26 -88.49
N THR A 253 13.45 42.18 -87.85
CA THR A 253 12.86 40.82 -87.93
C THR A 253 12.57 40.21 -86.55
N VAL A 254 12.02 41.00 -85.63
CA VAL A 254 11.65 40.55 -84.28
C VAL A 254 10.21 40.06 -84.23
N ASP A 255 9.99 38.84 -83.74
CA ASP A 255 8.65 38.29 -83.48
C ASP A 255 7.90 39.12 -82.42
N SER A 256 6.63 39.41 -82.73
CA SER A 256 5.60 39.87 -81.81
C SER A 256 5.53 39.13 -80.47
N SER A 257 5.74 37.81 -80.44
CA SER A 257 5.66 37.02 -79.20
C SER A 257 6.72 37.47 -78.17
N LEU A 258 7.92 37.83 -78.65
CA LEU A 258 9.05 38.28 -77.84
C LEU A 258 8.95 39.74 -77.35
N ARG A 259 7.79 40.39 -77.51
CA ARG A 259 7.54 41.77 -77.06
C ARG A 259 6.51 41.86 -75.94
N THR A 260 5.96 40.73 -75.46
CA THR A 260 5.02 40.71 -74.33
C THR A 260 5.66 41.28 -73.07
N GLY A 261 4.85 42.02 -72.30
CA GLY A 261 5.25 42.48 -70.97
C GLY A 261 5.26 41.35 -69.95
N ALA A 262 5.75 41.65 -68.75
CA ALA A 262 5.67 40.72 -67.62
C ALA A 262 4.21 40.38 -67.29
N SER A 263 3.92 39.11 -67.06
CA SER A 263 2.73 38.74 -66.30
C SER A 263 2.89 39.15 -64.83
N GLY A 264 1.81 39.60 -64.20
CA GLY A 264 1.77 39.93 -62.77
C GLY A 264 1.68 38.69 -61.86
N LEU A 265 1.73 38.93 -60.55
CA LEU A 265 1.69 37.91 -59.50
C LEU A 265 0.85 38.44 -58.33
N VAL A 266 0.06 37.57 -57.69
CA VAL A 266 -0.50 37.87 -56.37
C VAL A 266 -0.14 36.76 -55.40
N VAL A 267 0.33 37.16 -54.21
CA VAL A 267 0.64 36.28 -53.09
C VAL A 267 -0.28 36.65 -51.92
N LEU A 268 -1.06 35.70 -51.43
CA LEU A 268 -1.77 35.83 -50.15
C LEU A 268 -0.92 35.21 -49.04
N ARG A 269 -0.87 35.85 -47.88
CA ARG A 269 -0.42 35.23 -46.63
C ARG A 269 -1.47 35.37 -45.55
N TRP A 270 -1.63 34.35 -44.72
CA TRP A 270 -2.48 34.42 -43.53
C TRP A 270 -1.95 33.66 -42.33
N THR A 271 -2.33 34.10 -41.14
CA THR A 271 -2.12 33.33 -39.90
C THR A 271 -3.31 32.43 -39.59
N ILE A 272 -3.04 31.26 -39.05
CA ILE A 272 -4.04 30.41 -38.39
C ILE A 272 -3.79 30.49 -36.87
N GLU A 273 -4.86 30.64 -36.09
CA GLU A 273 -4.78 30.72 -34.63
C GLU A 273 -5.16 29.39 -33.97
N ASP A 274 -4.46 29.03 -32.89
CA ASP A 274 -4.82 27.92 -32.02
C ASP A 274 -5.58 28.41 -30.79
N VAL A 275 -6.65 27.70 -30.43
CA VAL A 275 -7.35 27.86 -29.15
C VAL A 275 -7.06 26.66 -28.26
N THR A 276 -7.06 26.90 -26.94
CA THR A 276 -6.91 25.83 -25.94
C THR A 276 -8.10 25.80 -24.99
N VAL A 277 -8.71 24.62 -24.87
CA VAL A 277 -9.76 24.32 -23.89
C VAL A 277 -9.13 23.59 -22.70
N SER A 278 -9.22 24.20 -21.52
CA SER A 278 -8.82 23.62 -20.25
C SER A 278 -10.01 23.00 -19.51
N PHE A 279 -9.77 22.03 -18.65
CA PHE A 279 -10.80 21.28 -17.93
C PHE A 279 -10.59 21.36 -16.42
N ASP A 280 -11.20 22.36 -15.77
CA ASP A 280 -11.17 22.49 -14.32
C ASP A 280 -12.23 21.57 -13.70
N ARG A 281 -11.80 20.74 -12.75
CA ARG A 281 -12.66 19.77 -12.08
C ARG A 281 -13.19 20.27 -10.74
N ASN A 282 -13.03 21.57 -10.44
CA ASN A 282 -13.39 22.20 -9.18
C ASN A 282 -12.77 21.48 -7.96
N GLY A 283 -11.54 20.96 -8.13
CA GLY A 283 -10.77 20.24 -7.12
C GLY A 283 -10.93 18.71 -7.07
N TYR A 284 -11.88 18.11 -7.81
CA TYR A 284 -12.26 16.70 -7.64
C TYR A 284 -11.67 15.73 -8.69
N GLY A 285 -11.30 14.53 -8.26
CA GLY A 285 -10.90 13.41 -9.14
C GLY A 285 -9.48 13.50 -9.73
N ALA A 286 -9.24 12.77 -10.82
CA ALA A 286 -7.98 12.77 -11.57
C ALA A 286 -7.95 13.81 -12.70
N GLY A 287 -6.75 14.24 -13.12
CA GLY A 287 -6.55 15.29 -14.14
C GLY A 287 -7.09 14.93 -15.52
N VAL A 288 -7.82 15.86 -16.13
CA VAL A 288 -8.18 15.84 -17.57
C VAL A 288 -7.19 16.76 -18.31
N ALA A 289 -6.61 16.28 -19.40
CA ALA A 289 -5.66 17.06 -20.19
C ALA A 289 -6.37 18.18 -20.97
N PRO A 290 -5.74 19.36 -21.13
CA PRO A 290 -6.26 20.39 -22.02
C PRO A 290 -6.20 19.93 -23.48
N GLN A 291 -7.05 20.50 -24.32
CA GLN A 291 -7.08 20.25 -25.77
C GLN A 291 -6.73 21.53 -26.51
N THR A 292 -5.81 21.44 -27.46
CA THR A 292 -5.40 22.55 -28.33
C THR A 292 -5.71 22.19 -29.78
N PHE A 293 -6.37 23.08 -30.50
CA PHE A 293 -6.84 22.87 -31.87
C PHE A 293 -7.07 24.23 -32.57
N ARG A 294 -7.27 24.24 -33.89
CA ARG A 294 -7.50 25.49 -34.64
C ARG A 294 -8.76 26.20 -34.15
N LYS A 295 -8.67 27.53 -34.02
CA LYS A 295 -9.78 28.44 -33.70
C LYS A 295 -10.99 28.15 -34.60
N GLY A 296 -12.18 28.05 -34.02
CA GLY A 296 -13.40 27.66 -34.75
C GLY A 296 -13.60 26.14 -34.88
N GLY A 297 -12.64 25.31 -34.51
CA GLY A 297 -12.85 23.87 -34.30
C GLY A 297 -13.69 23.55 -33.06
N THR A 298 -14.11 22.31 -32.91
CA THR A 298 -14.89 21.81 -31.76
C THR A 298 -14.00 21.05 -30.77
N ALA A 299 -14.22 21.23 -29.47
CA ALA A 299 -13.56 20.42 -28.45
C ALA A 299 -14.16 19.00 -28.40
N ALA A 300 -13.32 17.97 -28.26
CA ALA A 300 -13.81 16.61 -28.04
C ALA A 300 -14.28 16.44 -26.58
N LYS A 301 -15.47 15.86 -26.36
CA LYS A 301 -15.92 15.54 -24.99
C LYS A 301 -14.92 14.54 -24.36
N PRO A 302 -14.27 14.86 -23.23
CA PRO A 302 -13.42 13.90 -22.53
C PRO A 302 -14.26 12.78 -21.89
N SER A 303 -13.62 11.69 -21.51
CA SER A 303 -14.23 10.67 -20.64
C SER A 303 -14.71 11.32 -19.34
N ASP A 304 -15.93 11.02 -18.90
CA ASP A 304 -16.52 11.61 -17.70
C ASP A 304 -15.65 11.34 -16.46
N PRO A 305 -15.22 12.39 -15.73
CA PRO A 305 -14.25 12.23 -14.65
C PRO A 305 -14.87 11.53 -13.43
N MET A 306 -14.05 10.76 -12.72
CA MET A 306 -14.45 10.05 -11.50
C MET A 306 -13.87 10.71 -10.25
N ALA A 307 -14.70 10.89 -9.21
CA ALA A 307 -14.28 11.34 -7.89
C ALA A 307 -15.02 10.56 -6.79
N ALA A 308 -14.28 10.04 -5.80
CA ALA A 308 -14.87 9.26 -4.72
C ALA A 308 -15.75 10.14 -3.83
N GLY A 309 -17.01 9.72 -3.61
CA GLY A 309 -18.00 10.50 -2.86
C GLY A 309 -18.81 11.50 -3.69
N PHE A 310 -18.66 11.54 -5.01
CA PHE A 310 -19.37 12.48 -5.88
C PHE A 310 -19.94 11.81 -7.14
N VAL A 311 -21.08 12.30 -7.61
CA VAL A 311 -21.61 12.03 -8.95
C VAL A 311 -21.21 13.19 -9.86
N PHE A 312 -20.65 12.89 -11.03
CA PHE A 312 -20.38 13.88 -12.07
C PHE A 312 -21.66 14.24 -12.81
N ASN A 313 -22.01 15.53 -12.85
CA ASN A 313 -23.24 16.03 -13.47
C ASN A 313 -23.04 16.50 -14.92
N GLY A 314 -21.83 16.95 -15.28
CA GLY A 314 -21.53 17.54 -16.59
C GLY A 314 -20.44 18.61 -16.55
N TRP A 315 -20.05 19.07 -17.75
CA TRP A 315 -19.14 20.21 -17.94
C TRP A 315 -19.95 21.48 -18.21
N TYR A 316 -19.47 22.61 -17.69
CA TYR A 316 -20.12 23.93 -17.77
C TYR A 316 -19.15 24.99 -18.29
N THR A 317 -19.63 25.99 -19.03
CA THR A 317 -18.78 27.04 -19.64
C THR A 317 -18.36 28.13 -18.65
N ASP A 318 -18.88 28.10 -17.42
CA ASP A 318 -18.70 29.15 -16.41
C ASP A 318 -18.45 28.57 -14.99
N PRO A 319 -17.71 29.27 -14.11
CA PRO A 319 -17.45 28.81 -12.74
C PRO A 319 -18.70 28.75 -11.84
N THR A 320 -19.79 29.40 -12.22
CA THR A 320 -21.06 29.36 -11.46
C THR A 320 -21.94 28.17 -11.81
N LEU A 321 -21.51 27.33 -12.76
CA LEU A 321 -22.20 26.15 -13.26
C LEU A 321 -23.61 26.47 -13.80
N ALA A 322 -23.77 27.62 -14.45
CA ALA A 322 -25.05 28.07 -14.99
C ALA A 322 -25.34 27.48 -16.39
N THR A 323 -24.32 27.42 -17.26
CA THR A 323 -24.47 27.05 -18.68
C THR A 323 -23.72 25.75 -18.99
N PRO A 324 -24.40 24.63 -19.32
CA PRO A 324 -23.74 23.40 -19.74
C PRO A 324 -22.95 23.56 -21.05
N VAL A 325 -21.86 22.80 -21.19
CA VAL A 325 -21.06 22.75 -22.43
C VAL A 325 -21.76 21.90 -23.49
N ASP A 326 -22.01 22.49 -24.65
CA ASP A 326 -22.25 21.75 -25.88
C ASP A 326 -20.93 21.58 -26.65
N PHE A 327 -20.44 20.34 -26.69
CA PHE A 327 -19.19 19.97 -27.39
C PHE A 327 -19.32 19.96 -28.92
N THR A 328 -20.50 20.21 -29.48
CA THR A 328 -20.70 20.37 -30.93
C THR A 328 -20.49 21.81 -31.42
N LEU A 329 -20.39 22.78 -30.50
CA LEU A 329 -20.21 24.19 -30.85
C LEU A 329 -18.73 24.56 -31.10
N PRO A 330 -18.45 25.45 -32.08
CA PRO A 330 -17.10 25.88 -32.39
C PRO A 330 -16.53 26.80 -31.30
N VAL A 331 -15.27 26.57 -30.91
CA VAL A 331 -14.57 27.36 -29.89
C VAL A 331 -13.70 28.41 -30.56
N THR A 332 -14.06 29.69 -30.41
CA THR A 332 -13.40 30.82 -31.08
C THR A 332 -12.37 31.56 -30.23
N ALA A 333 -12.23 31.19 -28.94
CA ALA A 333 -11.22 31.71 -28.03
C ALA A 333 -10.84 30.65 -26.97
N SER A 334 -9.61 30.67 -26.48
CA SER A 334 -9.15 29.79 -25.39
C SER A 334 -9.99 29.98 -24.13
N THR A 335 -10.41 28.89 -23.50
CA THR A 335 -11.39 28.91 -22.40
C THR A 335 -11.19 27.74 -21.43
N THR A 336 -11.92 27.75 -20.32
CA THR A 336 -11.94 26.68 -19.32
C THR A 336 -13.37 26.17 -19.13
N PHE A 337 -13.55 24.85 -19.16
CA PHE A 337 -14.79 24.19 -18.81
C PHE A 337 -14.71 23.62 -17.38
N TYR A 338 -15.79 23.78 -16.62
CA TYR A 338 -15.88 23.52 -15.18
C TYR A 338 -16.76 22.29 -14.89
N ALA A 339 -16.27 21.35 -14.09
CA ALA A 339 -17.02 20.16 -13.72
C ALA A 339 -18.06 20.43 -12.63
N SER A 340 -19.32 20.09 -12.88
CA SER A 340 -20.37 20.06 -11.87
C SER A 340 -20.43 18.70 -11.18
N TRP A 341 -20.57 18.72 -9.86
CA TRP A 341 -20.55 17.53 -9.00
C TRP A 341 -21.67 17.57 -7.97
N THR A 342 -22.36 16.44 -7.77
CA THR A 342 -23.29 16.23 -6.66
C THR A 342 -22.62 15.38 -5.59
N ALA A 343 -22.49 15.89 -4.37
CA ALA A 343 -21.95 15.13 -3.25
C ALA A 343 -22.89 13.99 -2.85
N ILE A 344 -22.36 12.79 -2.69
CA ILE A 344 -23.11 11.61 -2.22
C ILE A 344 -23.17 11.68 -0.69
N ALA A 345 -24.38 11.80 -0.14
CA ALA A 345 -24.57 11.81 1.30
C ALA A 345 -24.08 10.48 1.92
N PRO A 346 -23.22 10.51 2.95
CA PRO A 346 -22.75 9.30 3.61
C PRO A 346 -23.88 8.66 4.44
N VAL A 347 -23.87 7.34 4.52
CA VAL A 347 -24.71 6.56 5.44
C VAL A 347 -23.97 6.30 6.75
N THR A 348 -24.70 6.33 7.86
CA THR A 348 -24.16 6.03 9.19
C THR A 348 -24.07 4.53 9.40
N VAL A 349 -22.88 4.06 9.75
CA VAL A 349 -22.65 2.74 10.35
C VAL A 349 -22.53 2.91 11.86
N THR A 350 -23.21 2.07 12.61
CA THR A 350 -23.16 2.03 14.08
C THR A 350 -22.49 0.75 14.55
N PHE A 351 -21.58 0.87 15.51
CA PHE A 351 -20.93 -0.24 16.20
C PHE A 351 -21.49 -0.34 17.61
N ASP A 352 -22.43 -1.27 17.81
CA ASP A 352 -23.04 -1.56 19.10
C ASP A 352 -22.18 -2.57 19.87
N THR A 353 -21.57 -2.14 20.97
CA THR A 353 -20.65 -2.98 21.74
C THR A 353 -21.37 -4.01 22.62
N ASN A 354 -22.71 -3.98 22.65
CA ASN A 354 -23.54 -4.74 23.59
C ASN A 354 -23.13 -4.51 25.06
N GLY A 355 -22.66 -3.29 25.37
CA GLY A 355 -22.33 -2.84 26.72
C GLY A 355 -21.00 -3.36 27.28
N ARG A 356 -20.03 -3.70 26.43
CA ARG A 356 -18.69 -4.21 26.83
C ARG A 356 -17.58 -3.69 25.93
N GLY A 357 -16.36 -3.55 26.45
CA GLY A 357 -15.20 -3.13 25.66
C GLY A 357 -15.20 -1.66 25.24
N GLY A 358 -16.08 -0.84 25.82
CA GLY A 358 -16.21 0.59 25.54
C GLY A 358 -17.61 1.00 25.09
N SER A 359 -17.77 2.30 24.81
CA SER A 359 -19.01 2.90 24.31
C SER A 359 -19.26 2.57 22.84
N ASN A 360 -20.54 2.52 22.46
CA ASN A 360 -20.96 2.43 21.06
C ASN A 360 -20.41 3.61 20.25
N SER A 361 -19.99 3.33 19.01
CA SER A 361 -19.39 4.32 18.11
C SER A 361 -20.07 4.33 16.74
N THR A 362 -19.79 5.35 15.93
CA THR A 362 -20.33 5.48 14.58
C THR A 362 -19.26 5.84 13.57
N GLN A 363 -19.48 5.45 12.32
CA GLN A 363 -18.64 5.76 11.16
C GLN A 363 -19.54 6.26 10.03
N ALA A 364 -19.20 7.42 9.44
CA ALA A 364 -19.80 7.86 8.18
C ALA A 364 -19.13 7.13 7.01
N VAL A 365 -19.92 6.45 6.18
CA VAL A 365 -19.44 5.68 5.03
C VAL A 365 -20.17 6.16 3.77
N VAL A 366 -19.43 6.48 2.70
CA VAL A 366 -20.05 6.76 1.38
C VAL A 366 -20.70 5.47 0.86
N PRO A 367 -21.97 5.50 0.41
CA PRO A 367 -22.63 4.35 -0.20
C PRO A 367 -21.76 3.65 -1.26
N GLY A 368 -21.58 2.34 -1.10
CA GLY A 368 -20.66 1.52 -1.89
C GLY A 368 -19.30 1.26 -1.23
N GLY A 369 -18.92 2.04 -0.22
CA GLY A 369 -17.69 1.86 0.56
C GLY A 369 -17.81 0.81 1.67
N THR A 370 -16.68 0.41 2.26
CA THR A 370 -16.59 -0.55 3.36
C THR A 370 -16.50 0.14 4.73
N ALA A 371 -17.03 -0.51 5.78
CA ALA A 371 -16.85 -0.06 7.16
C ALA A 371 -15.59 -0.65 7.80
N THR A 372 -15.01 0.06 8.78
CA THR A 372 -13.80 -0.34 9.51
C THR A 372 -14.14 -0.55 10.99
N PRO A 373 -14.16 -1.79 11.51
CA PRO A 373 -14.55 -2.04 12.90
C PRO A 373 -13.51 -1.49 13.90
N PRO A 374 -13.96 -0.96 15.06
CA PRO A 374 -13.06 -0.67 16.16
C PRO A 374 -12.54 -1.96 16.81
N VAL A 375 -11.33 -1.89 17.37
CA VAL A 375 -10.74 -2.95 18.18
C VAL A 375 -11.24 -2.80 19.62
N LEU A 376 -11.88 -3.83 20.16
CA LEU A 376 -12.45 -3.84 21.52
C LEU A 376 -11.69 -4.82 22.43
N THR A 377 -11.60 -4.49 23.72
CA THR A 377 -11.01 -5.35 24.77
C THR A 377 -11.77 -5.18 26.08
N GLU A 378 -12.18 -6.28 26.73
CA GLU A 378 -12.92 -6.27 27.99
C GLU A 378 -12.30 -7.29 28.96
N PRO A 379 -11.88 -6.91 30.19
CA PRO A 379 -11.32 -7.84 31.16
C PRO A 379 -12.29 -8.99 31.52
N GLY A 380 -11.83 -10.23 31.39
CA GLY A 380 -12.64 -11.42 31.67
C GLY A 380 -13.56 -11.86 30.53
N TYR A 381 -13.50 -11.23 29.35
CA TYR A 381 -14.26 -11.62 28.16
C TYR A 381 -13.34 -11.75 26.94
N LEU A 382 -13.64 -12.71 26.07
CA LEU A 382 -13.10 -12.81 24.73
C LEU A 382 -14.03 -12.09 23.77
N PHE A 383 -13.47 -11.29 22.84
CA PHE A 383 -14.22 -10.71 21.74
C PHE A 383 -14.32 -11.71 20.59
N ASP A 384 -15.53 -12.19 20.29
CA ASP A 384 -15.78 -13.25 19.31
C ASP A 384 -15.98 -12.69 17.87
N GLY A 385 -16.15 -11.37 17.74
CA GLY A 385 -16.36 -10.69 16.46
C GLY A 385 -17.63 -9.83 16.40
N TRP A 386 -17.87 -9.27 15.22
CA TRP A 386 -19.03 -8.45 14.91
C TRP A 386 -20.09 -9.24 14.13
N PHE A 387 -21.36 -8.91 14.33
CA PHE A 387 -22.53 -9.58 13.73
C PHE A 387 -23.48 -8.54 13.12
N THR A 388 -24.22 -8.89 12.06
CA THR A 388 -25.19 -7.98 11.40
C THR A 388 -26.55 -7.90 12.09
N ASP A 389 -26.79 -8.75 13.08
CA ASP A 389 -28.06 -8.88 13.79
C ASP A 389 -27.87 -8.88 15.32
N ALA A 390 -28.82 -8.28 16.04
CA ALA A 390 -28.80 -8.22 17.50
C ALA A 390 -28.94 -9.59 18.18
N ALA A 391 -29.35 -10.64 17.46
CA ALA A 391 -29.39 -12.02 17.94
C ALA A 391 -28.03 -12.75 17.81
N LEU A 392 -27.00 -12.09 17.25
CA LEU A 392 -25.62 -12.57 17.12
C LEU A 392 -25.51 -13.91 16.36
N THR A 393 -26.31 -14.05 15.29
CA THR A 393 -26.43 -15.25 14.45
C THR A 393 -25.62 -15.17 13.16
N THR A 394 -25.54 -14.00 12.52
CA THR A 394 -24.92 -13.77 11.21
C THR A 394 -23.64 -12.93 11.34
N PRO A 395 -22.44 -13.51 11.15
CA PRO A 395 -21.18 -12.77 11.26
C PRO A 395 -21.06 -11.65 10.22
N ALA A 396 -20.49 -10.52 10.64
CA ALA A 396 -20.27 -9.36 9.78
C ALA A 396 -19.08 -9.58 8.83
N ASN A 397 -19.27 -9.27 7.54
CA ASN A 397 -18.19 -9.24 6.55
C ASN A 397 -17.89 -7.79 6.14
N PHE A 398 -16.83 -7.21 6.72
CA PHE A 398 -16.41 -5.83 6.46
C PHE A 398 -15.82 -5.57 5.05
N ALA A 399 -15.60 -6.61 4.24
CA ALA A 399 -15.29 -6.44 2.81
C ALA A 399 -16.56 -6.17 1.97
N THR A 400 -17.75 -6.20 2.56
CA THR A 400 -19.03 -5.93 1.88
C THR A 400 -19.27 -4.43 1.77
N ALA A 401 -19.74 -3.98 0.61
CA ALA A 401 -20.15 -2.60 0.38
C ALA A 401 -21.38 -2.22 1.23
N ILE A 402 -21.28 -1.14 2.00
CA ILE A 402 -22.36 -0.56 2.78
C ILE A 402 -23.18 0.37 1.87
N THR A 403 -24.47 0.09 1.69
CA THR A 403 -25.37 0.89 0.83
C THR A 403 -26.49 1.61 1.59
N ALA A 404 -26.67 1.29 2.86
CA ALA A 404 -27.70 1.85 3.73
C ALA A 404 -27.19 1.98 5.19
N VAL A 405 -27.95 2.68 6.03
CA VAL A 405 -27.68 2.75 7.49
C VAL A 405 -27.64 1.33 8.06
N THR A 406 -26.55 1.00 8.76
CA THR A 406 -26.23 -0.38 9.18
C THR A 406 -25.74 -0.38 10.64
N THR A 407 -26.21 -1.32 11.45
CA THR A 407 -25.67 -1.56 12.80
C THR A 407 -24.98 -2.91 12.86
N PHE A 408 -23.76 -2.93 13.40
CA PHE A 408 -23.03 -4.13 13.73
C PHE A 408 -23.01 -4.33 15.25
N TYR A 409 -23.17 -5.57 15.69
CA TYR A 409 -23.30 -5.95 17.11
C TYR A 409 -22.10 -6.79 17.56
N ALA A 410 -21.48 -6.42 18.67
CA ALA A 410 -20.32 -7.12 19.23
C ALA A 410 -20.73 -8.40 19.98
N LYS A 411 -20.07 -9.51 19.69
CA LYS A 411 -20.25 -10.78 20.41
C LYS A 411 -19.09 -11.02 21.39
N TRP A 412 -19.45 -11.55 22.56
CA TRP A 412 -18.53 -11.74 23.68
C TRP A 412 -18.73 -13.09 24.35
N SER A 413 -17.65 -13.84 24.54
CA SER A 413 -17.63 -15.07 25.34
C SER A 413 -16.98 -14.80 26.69
N ALA A 414 -17.63 -15.19 27.79
CA ALA A 414 -17.07 -15.05 29.13
C ALA A 414 -15.89 -16.00 29.35
N VAL A 415 -14.74 -15.48 29.80
CA VAL A 415 -13.58 -16.28 30.15
C VAL A 415 -13.76 -16.80 31.57
N ALA A 416 -13.96 -18.11 31.72
CA ALA A 416 -14.11 -18.72 33.04
C ALA A 416 -12.87 -18.45 33.92
N PRO A 417 -13.03 -18.02 35.19
CA PRO A 417 -11.90 -17.78 36.07
C PRO A 417 -11.19 -19.10 36.37
N ALA A 418 -9.86 -19.10 36.29
CA ALA A 418 -9.05 -20.27 36.64
C ALA A 418 -9.31 -20.66 38.10
N THR A 419 -9.66 -21.93 38.33
CA THR A 419 -9.86 -22.49 39.67
C THR A 419 -8.59 -23.19 40.17
N VAL A 420 -8.52 -23.37 41.50
CA VAL A 420 -7.52 -24.18 42.18
C VAL A 420 -8.22 -25.13 43.14
N THR A 421 -7.54 -26.23 43.50
CA THR A 421 -8.05 -27.25 44.40
C THR A 421 -7.10 -27.46 45.57
N VAL A 422 -7.62 -27.48 46.79
CA VAL A 422 -6.92 -27.94 47.99
C VAL A 422 -7.42 -29.33 48.36
N SER A 423 -6.51 -30.30 48.30
CA SER A 423 -6.75 -31.68 48.74
C SER A 423 -6.29 -31.90 50.18
N PHE A 424 -6.87 -32.88 50.86
CA PHE A 424 -6.57 -33.18 52.27
C PHE A 424 -6.12 -34.64 52.42
N ASN A 425 -4.88 -34.84 52.87
CA ASN A 425 -4.30 -36.16 53.10
C ASN A 425 -4.24 -36.46 54.60
N GLY A 426 -5.01 -37.43 55.07
CA GLY A 426 -5.04 -37.89 56.46
C GLY A 426 -3.76 -38.60 56.94
N ASN A 427 -2.77 -38.81 56.06
CA ASN A 427 -1.52 -39.53 56.36
C ASN A 427 -1.75 -40.93 56.95
N GLY A 428 -2.72 -41.65 56.41
CA GLY A 428 -3.08 -43.01 56.85
C GLY A 428 -4.01 -43.08 58.06
N HIS A 429 -4.40 -41.95 58.65
CA HIS A 429 -5.25 -41.89 59.83
C HIS A 429 -6.52 -41.03 59.61
N GLY A 430 -7.58 -41.39 60.33
CA GLY A 430 -8.86 -40.68 60.34
C GLY A 430 -9.72 -40.86 59.09
N ALA A 431 -10.87 -40.17 59.08
CA ALA A 431 -11.75 -40.15 57.92
C ALA A 431 -11.20 -39.23 56.81
N GLY A 432 -11.37 -39.63 55.55
CA GLY A 432 -10.97 -38.81 54.40
C GLY A 432 -11.78 -37.52 54.30
N VAL A 433 -11.08 -36.38 54.17
CA VAL A 433 -11.69 -35.05 54.03
C VAL A 433 -11.83 -34.71 52.54
N ALA A 434 -13.00 -34.24 52.13
CA ALA A 434 -13.27 -33.89 50.73
C ALA A 434 -12.42 -32.68 50.26
N PRO A 435 -11.87 -32.72 49.02
CA PRO A 435 -11.12 -31.60 48.47
C PRO A 435 -12.03 -30.39 48.19
N GLN A 436 -11.48 -29.19 48.30
CA GLN A 436 -12.18 -27.93 48.05
C GLN A 436 -11.66 -27.28 46.78
N THR A 437 -12.57 -26.82 45.90
CA THR A 437 -12.23 -26.16 44.64
C THR A 437 -12.89 -24.79 44.58
N PHE A 438 -12.10 -23.75 44.26
CA PHE A 438 -12.51 -22.34 44.30
C PHE A 438 -11.67 -21.49 43.33
N PRO A 439 -12.03 -20.23 43.03
CA PRO A 439 -11.26 -19.37 42.15
C PRO A 439 -9.82 -19.15 42.64
N LYS A 440 -8.86 -19.12 41.72
CA LYS A 440 -7.44 -18.87 42.01
C LYS A 440 -7.26 -17.55 42.78
N GLY A 441 -6.57 -17.61 43.92
CA GLY A 441 -6.42 -16.49 44.85
C GLY A 441 -7.50 -16.40 45.93
N GLY A 442 -8.51 -17.26 45.92
CA GLY A 442 -9.40 -17.48 47.06
C GLY A 442 -8.72 -18.24 48.21
N THR A 443 -9.39 -18.35 49.34
CA THR A 443 -8.95 -19.09 50.53
C THR A 443 -9.64 -20.45 50.64
N ALA A 444 -8.99 -21.41 51.30
CA ALA A 444 -9.62 -22.68 51.66
C ALA A 444 -10.31 -22.56 53.03
N THR A 445 -11.47 -23.19 53.21
CA THR A 445 -12.15 -23.24 54.52
C THR A 445 -11.51 -24.34 55.36
N LYS A 446 -11.15 -24.06 56.63
CA LYS A 446 -10.65 -25.11 57.53
C LYS A 446 -11.74 -26.21 57.69
N PRO A 447 -11.45 -27.48 57.37
CA PRO A 447 -12.39 -28.57 57.64
C PRO A 447 -12.53 -28.79 59.14
N ALA A 448 -13.57 -29.55 59.55
CA ALA A 448 -13.62 -30.10 60.89
C ALA A 448 -12.37 -30.95 61.16
N ASP A 449 -11.82 -30.88 62.38
CA ASP A 449 -10.60 -31.61 62.73
C ASP A 449 -10.86 -33.12 62.73
N PRO A 450 -10.09 -33.93 61.97
CA PRO A 450 -10.34 -35.36 61.84
C PRO A 450 -9.98 -36.10 63.12
N THR A 451 -10.65 -37.22 63.38
CA THR A 451 -10.43 -38.07 64.56
C THR A 451 -9.90 -39.45 64.16
N ALA A 452 -8.99 -40.00 64.95
CA ALA A 452 -8.42 -41.34 64.76
C ALA A 452 -8.17 -42.01 66.12
N ALA A 453 -8.51 -43.30 66.25
CA ALA A 453 -8.33 -44.03 67.50
C ALA A 453 -6.83 -44.22 67.82
N GLY A 454 -6.42 -43.84 69.03
CA GLY A 454 -5.02 -43.90 69.49
C GLY A 454 -4.15 -42.71 69.09
N PHE A 455 -4.70 -41.68 68.44
CA PHE A 455 -3.95 -40.50 68.00
C PHE A 455 -4.66 -39.19 68.36
N VAL A 456 -3.87 -38.16 68.65
CA VAL A 456 -4.30 -36.75 68.73
C VAL A 456 -4.01 -36.09 67.39
N PHE A 457 -4.95 -35.28 66.89
CA PHE A 457 -4.73 -34.48 65.69
C PHE A 457 -4.03 -33.16 66.04
N ASP A 458 -2.83 -32.95 65.49
CA ASP A 458 -1.99 -31.79 65.81
C ASP A 458 -2.17 -30.61 64.84
N GLY A 459 -2.84 -30.83 63.71
CA GLY A 459 -3.10 -29.80 62.70
C GLY A 459 -2.87 -30.23 61.24
N TRP A 460 -3.23 -29.35 60.32
CA TRP A 460 -2.94 -29.46 58.90
C TRP A 460 -1.63 -28.74 58.57
N PHE A 461 -0.84 -29.32 57.65
CA PHE A 461 0.47 -28.81 57.21
C PHE A 461 0.52 -28.74 55.68
N THR A 462 1.25 -27.78 55.12
CA THR A 462 1.34 -27.56 53.67
C THR A 462 2.31 -28.49 52.96
N ASP A 463 3.16 -29.20 53.72
CA ASP A 463 4.22 -30.07 53.25
C ASP A 463 4.10 -31.49 53.82
N ALA A 464 4.54 -32.49 53.05
CA ALA A 464 4.51 -33.89 53.47
C ALA A 464 5.51 -34.22 54.61
N ALA A 465 6.46 -33.31 54.92
CA ALA A 465 7.38 -33.46 56.05
C ALA A 465 6.82 -32.86 57.37
N LEU A 466 5.61 -32.29 57.33
CA LEU A 466 4.87 -31.77 58.50
C LEU A 466 5.63 -30.66 59.25
N THR A 467 6.25 -29.75 58.49
CA THR A 467 7.11 -28.67 58.98
C THR A 467 6.46 -27.28 58.93
N VAL A 468 5.60 -27.00 57.95
CA VAL A 468 4.94 -25.70 57.72
C VAL A 468 3.42 -25.84 57.93
N PRO A 469 2.86 -25.32 59.04
CA PRO A 469 1.41 -25.34 59.30
C PRO A 469 0.59 -24.70 58.18
N ALA A 470 -0.62 -25.22 57.93
CA ALA A 470 -1.53 -24.70 56.92
C ALA A 470 -2.32 -23.49 57.44
N ASP A 471 -2.09 -22.33 56.81
CA ASP A 471 -2.89 -21.12 57.01
C ASP A 471 -4.10 -21.12 56.07
N PHE A 472 -5.30 -21.21 56.66
CA PHE A 472 -6.58 -21.18 55.93
C PHE A 472 -7.06 -19.75 55.63
N SER A 473 -6.38 -18.72 56.13
CA SER A 473 -6.60 -17.32 55.74
C SER A 473 -5.76 -16.88 54.54
N ALA A 474 -4.74 -17.66 54.17
CA ALA A 474 -3.85 -17.36 53.05
C ALA A 474 -4.50 -17.67 51.67
N PRO A 475 -4.32 -16.80 50.66
CA PRO A 475 -4.86 -17.00 49.31
C PRO A 475 -4.07 -18.07 48.54
N VAL A 476 -4.77 -19.07 48.00
CA VAL A 476 -4.16 -20.20 47.30
C VAL A 476 -4.03 -19.90 45.80
N SER A 477 -2.79 -19.85 45.31
CA SER A 477 -2.46 -19.43 43.92
C SER A 477 -2.24 -20.60 42.94
N ALA A 478 -2.12 -21.82 43.45
CA ALA A 478 -1.99 -23.08 42.70
C ALA A 478 -2.57 -24.24 43.52
N SER A 479 -3.09 -25.28 42.85
CA SER A 479 -3.63 -26.45 43.54
C SER A 479 -2.57 -27.16 44.38
N THR A 480 -2.93 -27.56 45.61
CA THR A 480 -2.00 -28.10 46.61
C THR A 480 -2.66 -29.18 47.47
N THR A 481 -1.88 -29.86 48.31
CA THR A 481 -2.38 -30.84 49.28
C THR A 481 -1.94 -30.43 50.68
N PHE A 482 -2.87 -30.41 51.63
CA PHE A 482 -2.57 -30.29 53.06
C PHE A 482 -2.52 -31.67 53.71
N TYR A 483 -1.59 -31.86 54.63
CA TYR A 483 -1.25 -33.13 55.26
C TYR A 483 -1.57 -33.09 56.75
N ALA A 484 -2.23 -34.12 57.26
CA ALA A 484 -2.58 -34.23 58.67
C ALA A 484 -1.35 -34.63 59.51
N LYS A 485 -1.11 -33.93 60.61
CA LYS A 485 -0.13 -34.31 61.63
C LYS A 485 -0.84 -34.96 62.82
N TRP A 486 -0.22 -36.01 63.36
CA TRP A 486 -0.78 -36.82 64.43
C TRP A 486 0.28 -37.14 65.47
N SER A 487 -0.10 -37.04 66.75
CA SER A 487 0.69 -37.51 67.89
C SER A 487 0.06 -38.76 68.49
N ALA A 488 0.84 -39.83 68.65
CA ALA A 488 0.34 -41.08 69.22
C ALA A 488 0.06 -40.93 70.73
N VAL A 489 -1.09 -41.42 71.19
CA VAL A 489 -1.43 -41.48 72.62
C VAL A 489 -0.66 -42.63 73.25
N ALA A 490 0.22 -42.31 74.22
CA ALA A 490 0.97 -43.32 74.95
C ALA A 490 0.02 -44.23 75.75
N PRO A 491 0.20 -45.57 75.73
CA PRO A 491 -0.61 -46.47 76.53
C PRO A 491 -0.34 -46.24 78.03
N ALA A 492 -1.39 -46.22 78.84
CA ALA A 492 -1.25 -46.13 80.29
C ALA A 492 -0.51 -47.36 80.84
N THR A 493 0.41 -47.14 81.79
CA THR A 493 1.20 -48.21 82.41
C THR A 493 0.99 -48.26 83.92
N VAL A 494 1.15 -49.45 84.48
CA VAL A 494 1.04 -49.77 85.91
C VAL A 494 2.27 -50.56 86.35
N THR A 495 2.59 -50.47 87.64
CA THR A 495 3.79 -51.08 88.21
C THR A 495 3.42 -52.12 89.25
N VAL A 496 3.94 -53.34 89.09
CA VAL A 496 3.86 -54.42 90.08
C VAL A 496 5.16 -54.44 90.88
N SER A 497 5.03 -54.27 92.19
CA SER A 497 6.13 -54.31 93.16
C SER A 497 6.16 -55.62 93.92
N PHE A 498 7.32 -56.00 94.44
CA PHE A 498 7.54 -57.27 95.14
C PHE A 498 8.13 -57.04 96.53
N ASN A 499 7.42 -57.45 97.57
CA ASN A 499 7.84 -57.32 98.96
C ASN A 499 8.24 -58.68 99.54
N GLY A 500 9.53 -58.87 99.83
CA GLY A 500 10.06 -60.09 100.45
C GLY A 500 9.63 -60.34 101.90
N ASN A 501 8.87 -59.43 102.53
CA ASN A 501 8.42 -59.51 103.92
C ASN A 501 9.59 -59.72 104.91
N GLY A 502 10.69 -58.98 104.71
CA GLY A 502 11.89 -59.04 105.55
C GLY A 502 12.85 -60.20 105.23
N HIS A 503 12.52 -61.05 104.26
CA HIS A 503 13.33 -62.22 103.88
C HIS A 503 13.64 -62.25 102.37
N GLY A 504 14.75 -62.90 102.03
CA GLY A 504 15.20 -63.11 100.64
C GLY A 504 15.90 -61.90 100.02
N ALA A 505 16.28 -62.03 98.75
CA ALA A 505 16.79 -60.93 97.95
C ALA A 505 15.64 -60.02 97.48
N SER A 506 15.91 -58.71 97.34
CA SER A 506 14.94 -57.77 96.79
C SER A 506 14.69 -58.07 95.30
N VAL A 507 13.41 -58.10 94.91
CA VAL A 507 12.98 -58.31 93.52
C VAL A 507 12.57 -56.96 92.94
N ALA A 508 13.14 -56.60 91.79
CA ALA A 508 12.87 -55.32 91.14
C ALA A 508 11.39 -55.21 90.68
N PRO A 509 10.74 -54.04 90.83
CA PRO A 509 9.39 -53.82 90.33
C PRO A 509 9.34 -53.85 88.80
N VAL A 510 8.22 -54.30 88.25
CA VAL A 510 7.99 -54.46 86.80
C VAL A 510 6.86 -53.54 86.36
N THR A 511 7.09 -52.75 85.30
CA THR A 511 6.07 -51.89 84.69
C THR A 511 5.51 -52.54 83.42
N VAL A 512 4.19 -52.59 83.31
CA VAL A 512 3.43 -53.15 82.17
C VAL A 512 2.33 -52.19 81.74
N ALA A 513 1.77 -52.37 80.54
CA ALA A 513 0.56 -51.64 80.15
C ALA A 513 -0.64 -52.05 81.02
N VAL A 514 -1.60 -51.14 81.23
CA VAL A 514 -2.87 -51.44 81.90
C VAL A 514 -3.57 -52.61 81.20
N GLY A 515 -3.89 -53.67 81.95
CA GLY A 515 -4.46 -54.90 81.42
C GLY A 515 -3.44 -55.92 80.90
N GLY A 516 -2.13 -55.65 81.01
CA GLY A 516 -1.07 -56.60 80.75
C GLY A 516 -0.80 -57.56 81.91
N THR A 517 -0.24 -58.73 81.62
CA THR A 517 0.21 -59.72 82.61
C THR A 517 1.68 -59.48 83.02
N VAL A 518 2.06 -59.84 84.25
CA VAL A 518 3.46 -59.78 84.71
C VAL A 518 4.02 -61.20 84.82
N ALA A 519 5.21 -61.43 84.26
CA ALA A 519 5.88 -62.73 84.40
C ALA A 519 6.26 -63.00 85.86
N LYS A 520 6.03 -64.23 86.35
CA LYS A 520 6.45 -64.63 87.70
C LYS A 520 7.98 -64.48 87.84
N PRO A 521 8.50 -63.75 88.85
CA PRO A 521 9.93 -63.69 89.10
C PRO A 521 10.45 -65.06 89.58
N ALA A 522 11.77 -65.24 89.53
CA ALA A 522 12.40 -66.40 90.17
C ALA A 522 12.08 -66.43 91.67
N ASP A 523 11.82 -67.62 92.21
CA ASP A 523 11.42 -67.78 93.61
C ASP A 523 12.57 -67.38 94.55
N PRO A 524 12.35 -66.44 95.49
CA PRO A 524 13.40 -65.92 96.35
C PRO A 524 13.83 -66.95 97.39
N THR A 525 15.11 -66.92 97.78
CA THR A 525 15.69 -67.85 98.77
C THR A 525 16.11 -67.13 100.03
N ALA A 526 15.76 -67.67 101.21
CA ALA A 526 16.16 -67.14 102.52
C ALA A 526 16.64 -68.27 103.45
N ALA A 527 17.75 -68.05 104.16
CA ALA A 527 18.32 -69.08 105.04
C ALA A 527 17.40 -69.34 106.24
N GLY A 528 17.05 -70.61 106.48
CA GLY A 528 16.14 -71.03 107.55
C GLY A 528 14.64 -71.02 107.20
N PHE A 529 14.27 -70.57 106.00
CA PHE A 529 12.89 -70.47 105.54
C PHE A 529 12.68 -71.18 104.20
N VAL A 530 11.48 -71.72 104.00
CA VAL A 530 10.94 -72.19 102.72
C VAL A 530 10.06 -71.08 102.14
N PHE A 531 10.17 -70.82 100.84
CA PHE A 531 9.29 -69.88 100.14
C PHE A 531 7.99 -70.58 99.72
N ASP A 532 6.86 -70.10 100.21
CA ASP A 532 5.54 -70.73 100.02
C ASP A 532 4.75 -70.10 98.86
N GLY A 533 5.21 -68.97 98.32
CA GLY A 533 4.58 -68.27 97.19
C GLY A 533 4.48 -66.76 97.35
N TRP A 534 4.06 -66.10 96.25
CA TRP A 534 3.66 -64.70 96.24
C TRP A 534 2.15 -64.57 96.47
N PHE A 535 1.73 -63.54 97.20
CA PHE A 535 0.35 -63.28 97.60
C PHE A 535 -0.03 -61.83 97.25
N THR A 536 -1.29 -61.56 96.91
CA THR A 536 -1.75 -60.21 96.52
C THR A 536 -2.02 -59.29 97.71
N ASP A 537 -1.95 -59.81 98.94
CA ASP A 537 -2.27 -59.09 100.17
C ASP A 537 -1.20 -59.32 101.26
N ALA A 538 -1.06 -58.35 102.16
CA ALA A 538 -0.05 -58.38 103.22
C ALA A 538 -0.36 -59.34 104.39
N ALA A 539 -1.60 -59.86 104.48
CA ALA A 539 -1.96 -60.92 105.42
C ALA A 539 -1.73 -62.34 104.85
N LEU A 540 -1.24 -62.43 103.61
CA LEU A 540 -0.80 -63.66 102.94
C LEU A 540 -1.94 -64.70 102.79
N THR A 541 -3.12 -64.22 102.39
CA THR A 541 -4.35 -65.00 102.27
C THR A 541 -4.71 -65.38 100.83
N VAL A 542 -4.52 -64.48 99.86
CA VAL A 542 -4.83 -64.65 98.44
C VAL A 542 -3.55 -64.84 97.63
N PRO A 543 -3.29 -66.02 97.02
CA PRO A 543 -2.13 -66.25 96.16
C PRO A 543 -2.13 -65.33 94.93
N ALA A 544 -0.94 -64.91 94.49
CA ALA A 544 -0.78 -64.07 93.30
C ALA A 544 -0.83 -64.90 92.02
N ASP A 545 -1.83 -64.62 91.17
CA ASP A 545 -1.94 -65.17 89.82
C ASP A 545 -1.19 -64.27 88.82
N PHE A 546 -0.10 -64.79 88.26
CA PHE A 546 0.72 -64.11 87.26
C PHE A 546 0.16 -64.22 85.82
N THR A 547 -0.91 -65.00 85.62
CA THR A 547 -1.65 -65.08 84.35
C THR A 547 -2.80 -64.08 84.27
N ALA A 548 -3.19 -63.47 85.40
CA ALA A 548 -4.22 -62.46 85.46
C ALA A 548 -3.72 -61.08 84.95
N PRO A 549 -4.56 -60.32 84.22
CA PRO A 549 -4.21 -58.98 83.74
C PRO A 549 -4.25 -57.94 84.87
N VAL A 550 -3.21 -57.11 84.97
CA VAL A 550 -3.06 -56.10 86.03
C VAL A 550 -3.60 -54.75 85.56
N SER A 551 -4.67 -54.27 86.22
CA SER A 551 -5.34 -53.01 85.87
C SER A 551 -4.88 -51.80 86.69
N ALA A 552 -4.21 -52.01 87.83
CA ALA A 552 -3.72 -50.97 88.73
C ALA A 552 -2.39 -51.37 89.38
N SER A 553 -1.54 -50.39 89.72
CA SER A 553 -0.26 -50.65 90.38
C SER A 553 -0.47 -51.38 91.71
N THR A 554 0.21 -52.51 91.89
CA THR A 554 -0.08 -53.52 92.93
C THR A 554 1.22 -53.98 93.58
N THR A 555 1.18 -54.44 94.82
CA THR A 555 2.33 -55.11 95.47
C THR A 555 2.00 -56.57 95.76
N PHE A 556 2.90 -57.48 95.38
CA PHE A 556 2.85 -58.88 95.78
C PHE A 556 3.79 -59.13 96.95
N TYR A 557 3.35 -59.94 97.91
CA TYR A 557 4.00 -60.19 99.19
C TYR A 557 4.47 -61.64 99.30
N ALA A 558 5.71 -61.86 99.75
CA ALA A 558 6.29 -63.19 99.90
C ALA A 558 5.79 -63.88 101.17
N LYS A 559 5.41 -65.16 101.05
CA LYS A 559 5.07 -66.04 102.17
C LYS A 559 6.21 -67.01 102.45
N TRP A 560 6.46 -67.25 103.74
CA TRP A 560 7.60 -68.02 104.22
C TRP A 560 7.22 -68.94 105.38
N SER A 561 7.71 -70.17 105.35
CA SER A 561 7.59 -71.16 106.45
C SER A 561 8.96 -71.48 107.04
N ALA A 562 9.09 -71.42 108.37
CA ALA A 562 10.36 -71.69 109.06
C ALA A 562 10.70 -73.20 109.10
N VAL A 563 11.96 -73.54 108.86
CA VAL A 563 12.43 -74.94 108.84
C VAL A 563 12.60 -75.49 110.26
N VAL A 564 11.62 -76.27 110.73
CA VAL A 564 11.68 -76.92 112.05
C VAL A 564 12.57 -78.17 112.04
N LYS A 565 13.48 -78.26 113.01
CA LYS A 565 14.48 -79.33 113.13
C LYS A 565 14.04 -80.39 114.16
N PRO A 566 13.89 -81.68 113.80
CA PRO A 566 13.42 -82.71 114.74
C PRO A 566 14.48 -83.16 115.76
N THR A 567 13.99 -83.75 116.86
CA THR A 567 14.76 -84.23 118.03
C THR A 567 14.58 -85.76 118.19
N PRO A 568 15.64 -86.56 118.38
CA PRO A 568 15.58 -88.03 118.46
C PRO A 568 15.57 -88.59 119.91
N THR A 569 15.54 -89.94 120.04
CA THR A 569 15.88 -90.82 121.21
C THR A 569 14.69 -91.69 121.71
N PRO A 570 14.84 -92.96 122.16
CA PRO A 570 15.85 -94.02 121.91
C PRO A 570 15.25 -95.38 121.43
N THR A 571 16.09 -96.42 121.20
CA THR A 571 15.96 -97.86 121.62
C THR A 571 17.05 -98.72 120.87
N PRO A 572 17.18 -100.06 121.01
CA PRO A 572 18.13 -100.68 121.94
C PRO A 572 19.31 -101.46 121.29
N LYS A 573 20.17 -102.03 122.15
CA LYS A 573 21.40 -102.80 121.83
C LYS A 573 21.09 -104.31 121.49
N PRO A 574 22.04 -105.19 121.12
CA PRO A 574 22.09 -105.73 119.75
C PRO A 574 22.16 -107.27 119.66
N SER A 575 22.15 -107.82 118.44
CA SER A 575 22.83 -109.09 118.11
C SER A 575 23.31 -109.09 116.64
N VAL A 576 24.07 -110.11 116.23
CA VAL A 576 25.04 -110.05 115.12
C VAL A 576 24.89 -111.20 114.10
N ALA A 577 25.31 -110.91 112.85
CA ALA A 577 25.63 -111.82 111.73
C ALA A 577 24.46 -112.50 110.96
N PRO A 578 24.69 -113.01 109.71
CA PRO A 578 25.83 -112.81 108.78
C PRO A 578 25.45 -112.48 107.30
N VAL A 579 26.34 -111.72 106.60
CA VAL A 579 26.98 -111.99 105.27
C VAL A 579 26.13 -112.52 104.07
N PRO A 580 26.38 -112.14 102.78
CA PRO A 580 27.11 -111.01 102.16
C PRO A 580 26.13 -110.08 101.35
N PRO A 581 26.55 -109.35 100.30
CA PRO A 581 26.62 -109.95 98.95
C PRO A 581 27.83 -109.48 98.09
N LYS A 582 27.88 -109.93 96.83
CA LYS A 582 28.94 -109.63 95.86
C LYS A 582 28.34 -109.52 94.45
N THR A 583 28.88 -108.60 93.64
CA THR A 583 28.86 -108.55 92.15
C THR A 583 27.55 -108.25 91.38
N GLU A 584 27.78 -107.63 90.20
CA GLU A 584 27.02 -107.67 88.93
C GLU A 584 25.70 -106.87 88.72
N GLY A 585 25.64 -106.21 87.55
CA GLY A 585 24.42 -105.82 86.82
C GLY A 585 24.32 -106.68 85.55
N PRO A 586 23.95 -106.18 84.34
CA PRO A 586 23.41 -104.85 83.97
C PRO A 586 22.15 -104.93 83.04
N LEU A 587 21.69 -103.79 82.49
CA LEU A 587 20.84 -103.65 81.26
C LEU A 587 19.38 -104.22 81.32
N ALA A 588 18.36 -103.75 80.58
CA ALA A 588 18.13 -102.52 79.78
C ALA A 588 16.65 -102.35 79.32
N LYS A 589 16.35 -101.22 78.62
CA LYS A 589 15.27 -101.01 77.62
C LYS A 589 13.80 -100.90 78.14
N THR A 590 12.83 -100.21 77.48
CA THR A 590 12.83 -99.28 76.31
C THR A 590 11.56 -98.41 76.20
N GLY A 591 11.70 -97.18 75.65
CA GLY A 591 10.73 -96.50 74.76
C GLY A 591 9.58 -95.69 75.40
N ALA A 592 8.93 -94.73 74.72
CA ALA A 592 9.21 -93.99 73.46
C ALA A 592 8.19 -92.80 73.34
N VAL A 593 8.28 -91.81 72.44
CA VAL A 593 9.27 -91.46 71.38
C VAL A 593 9.97 -90.13 71.78
N ILE A 594 10.06 -88.95 71.11
CA ILE A 594 9.89 -88.33 69.75
C ILE A 594 10.85 -87.08 69.77
N ASP A 595 11.35 -86.42 68.71
CA ASP A 595 11.33 -86.54 67.23
C ASP A 595 12.60 -85.78 66.65
N PRO A 596 12.78 -85.48 65.33
CA PRO A 596 13.96 -84.73 64.81
C PRO A 596 13.79 -83.19 64.98
N SER A 597 14.67 -82.27 64.56
CA SER A 597 15.75 -82.20 63.53
C SER A 597 16.80 -81.12 63.92
N ALA A 598 18.03 -80.94 63.39
CA ALA A 598 18.72 -81.29 62.13
C ALA A 598 18.39 -80.40 60.88
N ALA A 599 19.28 -80.11 59.91
CA ALA A 599 20.75 -79.96 59.88
C ALA A 599 21.22 -79.38 58.51
N SER A 600 22.43 -78.79 58.46
CA SER A 600 23.38 -78.79 57.32
C SER A 600 23.21 -77.98 56.01
N LEU A 601 24.37 -77.46 55.55
CA LEU A 601 24.89 -77.22 54.17
C LEU A 601 24.19 -76.27 53.15
N ALA A 602 24.81 -75.09 52.99
CA ALA A 602 25.52 -74.59 51.78
C ALA A 602 25.05 -74.82 50.31
N LEU A 603 25.21 -73.73 49.54
CA LEU A 603 25.70 -73.61 48.13
C LEU A 603 24.71 -73.36 46.95
N ALA A 604 24.91 -72.18 46.32
CA ALA A 604 24.89 -71.85 44.88
C ALA A 604 23.66 -72.08 43.95
N ALA A 605 23.01 -70.93 43.64
CA ALA A 605 22.95 -70.31 42.29
C ALA A 605 21.92 -70.74 41.21
N ILE A 606 21.66 -69.77 40.30
CA ILE A 606 20.86 -69.82 39.04
C ILE A 606 19.33 -69.92 39.26
N GLY A 607 18.47 -69.13 38.60
CA GLY A 607 18.70 -67.99 37.68
C GLY A 607 17.43 -67.61 36.88
N LEU A 608 17.53 -66.56 36.05
CA LEU A 608 16.51 -66.02 35.11
C LEU A 608 15.27 -65.34 35.77
N GLY A 609 14.74 -64.23 35.22
CA GLY A 609 15.23 -63.42 34.10
C GLY A 609 14.29 -62.27 33.68
N ALA A 610 14.81 -61.36 32.83
CA ALA A 610 14.16 -60.19 32.20
C ALA A 610 13.66 -59.06 33.14
N GLY A 611 13.70 -57.78 32.74
CA GLY A 611 14.34 -57.20 31.55
C GLY A 611 14.00 -55.71 31.35
N LEU A 612 14.83 -55.00 30.56
CA LEU A 612 14.74 -53.56 30.21
C LEU A 612 14.94 -52.61 31.43
N LEU A 613 15.33 -51.34 31.25
CA LEU A 613 15.47 -50.54 30.02
C LEU A 613 16.83 -49.81 29.97
N ALA A 614 17.38 -49.61 28.76
CA ALA A 614 18.62 -48.88 28.54
C ALA A 614 18.40 -47.44 28.04
N VAL A 615 19.31 -46.55 28.44
CA VAL A 615 19.83 -45.36 27.72
C VAL A 615 18.95 -44.76 26.62
N ARG A 616 18.43 -43.52 26.82
CA ARG A 616 18.66 -42.41 25.87
C ARG A 616 18.28 -41.01 26.35
N ALA A 617 19.06 -40.05 25.88
CA ALA A 617 18.97 -38.61 26.08
C ALA A 617 17.74 -37.92 25.46
N ARG A 618 17.43 -36.72 25.96
CA ARG A 618 16.97 -35.52 25.21
C ARG A 618 17.61 -34.28 25.86
N ARG A 619 18.19 -33.36 25.08
CA ARG A 619 17.58 -32.12 24.55
C ARG A 619 16.81 -31.32 25.63
N ALA A 620 17.14 -30.10 26.05
CA ALA A 620 17.72 -28.87 25.43
C ALA A 620 16.66 -27.78 25.14
N ARG A 621 17.06 -26.51 25.38
CA ARG A 621 16.27 -25.25 25.36
C ARG A 621 15.33 -25.13 26.59
N LYS A 622 15.28 -24.01 27.34
CA LYS A 622 15.31 -22.55 27.06
C LYS A 622 13.91 -22.02 26.68
N THR A 623 13.56 -20.85 27.22
CA THR A 623 12.20 -20.25 27.30
C THR A 623 11.29 -20.98 28.30
N VAL A 624 10.34 -20.32 28.96
CA VAL A 624 9.97 -18.88 28.87
C VAL A 624 10.74 -18.05 29.88
#